data_AF-A0A0F5FIS3-F1
#
_entry.id   AF-A0A0F5FIS3-F1
#
_cell.length_a   1.000
_cell.length_b   1.000
_cell.length_c   1.000
_cell.angle_alpha   90.00
_cell.angle_beta   90.00
_cell.angle_gamma   90.00
#
_symmetry.space_group_name_H-M   'P 1'
#
loop_
_entity.id
_entity.type
_entity.pdbx_description
1 polymer ?
#
loop_
_entity_poly.entity_id
_entity_poly.type
_entity_poly.pdbx_seq_one_letter_code
_entity_poly.pdbx_strand_id
1 'polypeptide(L)'
;MNLPEIERLVSELLATGDMNEDTRADLERILAEARAGQAHADDVDYLAALHARLLSAGAPETEPSGLSQAGDDKAALHAEIARLRAELEAAHRTIADLRAQIAPEA
;
A
#
# COMPACT_ATOMS: atom_id res chain seq x y z
N MET A 1 14.14 11.79 -9.89
CA MET A 1 12.70 11.88 -9.54
C MET A 1 12.26 13.32 -9.70
N ASN A 2 11.13 13.58 -10.34
CA ASN A 2 10.60 14.94 -10.56
C ASN A 2 9.67 15.36 -9.43
N LEU A 3 9.47 16.67 -9.24
CA LEU A 3 8.54 17.24 -8.26
C LEU A 3 7.16 16.51 -8.19
N PRO A 4 6.42 16.32 -9.30
CA PRO A 4 5.11 15.65 -9.24
C PRO A 4 5.19 14.18 -8.75
N GLU A 5 6.33 13.51 -8.95
CA GLU A 5 6.54 12.15 -8.45
C GLU A 5 6.78 12.15 -6.94
N ILE A 6 7.52 13.15 -6.42
CA ILE A 6 7.76 13.36 -4.98
C ILE A 6 6.44 13.67 -4.28
N GLU A 7 5.62 14.58 -4.83
CA GLU A 7 4.33 14.95 -4.25
C GLU A 7 3.37 13.76 -4.15
N ARG A 8 3.34 12.92 -5.20
CA ARG A 8 2.55 11.70 -5.21
C ARG A 8 3.01 10.73 -4.13
N LEU A 9 4.32 10.47 -4.04
CA LEU A 9 4.88 9.55 -3.06
C LEU A 9 4.59 9.97 -1.62
N VAL A 10 4.86 11.25 -1.29
CA VAL A 10 4.59 11.80 0.04
C VAL A 10 3.11 11.69 0.40
N SER A 11 2.22 11.94 -0.57
CA SER A 11 0.77 11.81 -0.35
C SER A 11 0.35 10.36 -0.07
N GLU A 12 0.91 9.38 -0.80
CA GLU A 12 0.65 7.96 -0.57
C GLU A 12 1.17 7.50 0.82
N LEU A 13 2.35 7.96 1.21
CA LEU A 13 2.94 7.69 2.52
C LEU A 13 2.06 8.23 3.66
N LEU A 14 1.66 9.51 3.57
CA LEU A 14 0.80 10.15 4.57
C LEU A 14 -0.61 9.55 4.64
N ALA A 15 -1.15 9.06 3.51
CA ALA A 15 -2.46 8.43 3.44
C ALA A 15 -2.50 7.05 4.13
N THR A 16 -1.36 6.36 4.25
CA THR A 16 -1.31 5.04 4.90
C THR A 16 -1.52 5.11 6.42
N GLY A 17 -1.32 6.29 7.03
CA GLY A 17 -1.74 6.58 8.41
C GLY A 17 -0.91 5.94 9.53
N ASP A 18 0.02 5.03 9.21
CA ASP A 18 0.87 4.31 10.18
C ASP A 18 2.29 4.91 10.24
N MET A 19 2.39 6.19 10.61
CA MET A 19 3.68 6.89 10.70
C MET A 19 3.74 7.76 11.96
N ASN A 20 4.92 7.78 12.59
CA ASN A 20 5.20 8.65 13.74
C ASN A 20 5.19 10.14 13.33
N GLU A 21 4.94 11.01 14.31
CA GLU A 21 4.85 12.46 14.11
C GLU A 21 6.16 13.05 13.55
N ASP A 22 7.31 12.55 14.00
CA ASP A 22 8.63 12.92 13.47
C ASP A 22 8.76 12.57 11.98
N THR A 23 8.34 11.35 11.59
CA THR A 23 8.38 10.91 10.19
C THR A 23 7.46 11.75 9.31
N ARG A 24 6.29 12.13 9.81
CA ARG A 24 5.40 13.06 9.10
C ARG A 24 6.08 14.42 8.89
N ALA A 25 6.70 14.97 9.92
CA ALA A 25 7.40 16.26 9.83
C ALA A 25 8.56 16.21 8.82
N ASP A 26 9.31 15.11 8.78
CA ASP A 26 10.36 14.91 7.78
C ASP A 26 9.81 14.86 6.35
N LEU A 27 8.69 14.15 6.12
CA LEU A 27 8.06 14.09 4.80
C LEU A 27 7.55 15.46 4.33
N GLU A 28 6.99 16.26 5.24
CA GLU A 28 6.55 17.63 4.95
C GLU A 28 7.74 18.56 4.65
N ARG A 29 8.86 18.42 5.38
CA ARG A 29 10.10 19.15 5.11
C ARG A 29 10.62 18.84 3.71
N ILE A 30 10.75 17.57 3.37
CA ILE A 30 11.23 17.10 2.06
C ILE A 30 10.33 17.64 0.93
N LEU A 31 9.01 17.62 1.14
CA LEU A 31 8.05 18.16 0.17
C LEU A 31 8.23 19.67 -0.04
N ALA A 32 8.44 20.43 1.04
CA ALA A 32 8.67 21.86 0.98
C ALA A 32 9.98 22.21 0.25
N GLU A 33 11.05 21.48 0.53
CA GLU A 33 12.35 21.64 -0.13
C GLU A 33 12.27 21.27 -1.61
N ALA A 34 11.57 20.18 -1.96
CA ALA A 34 11.34 19.80 -3.35
C ALA A 34 10.55 20.88 -4.12
N ARG A 35 9.51 21.47 -3.50
CA ARG A 35 8.75 22.59 -4.08
C ARG A 35 9.58 23.86 -4.25
N ALA A 36 10.55 24.08 -3.38
CA ALA A 36 11.54 25.16 -3.51
C ALA A 36 12.60 24.88 -4.59
N GLY A 37 12.58 23.72 -5.24
CA GLY A 37 13.58 23.29 -6.21
C GLY A 37 14.89 22.81 -5.57
N GLN A 38 14.86 22.54 -4.26
CA GLN A 38 16.00 22.12 -3.45
C GLN A 38 15.91 20.63 -3.05
N ALA A 39 15.33 19.79 -3.91
CA ALA A 39 15.26 18.35 -3.63
C ALA A 39 16.67 17.76 -3.52
N HIS A 40 16.99 17.20 -2.35
CA HIS A 40 18.24 16.48 -2.13
C HIS A 40 18.13 15.04 -2.64
N ALA A 41 19.23 14.50 -3.18
CA ALA A 41 19.26 13.13 -3.68
C ALA A 41 18.96 12.11 -2.55
N ASP A 42 19.52 12.35 -1.36
CA ASP A 42 19.31 11.49 -0.19
C ASP A 42 17.84 11.43 0.24
N ASP A 43 17.13 12.56 0.18
CA ASP A 43 15.71 12.61 0.52
C ASP A 43 14.86 11.87 -0.52
N VAL A 44 15.23 11.93 -1.80
CA VAL A 44 14.58 11.19 -2.88
C VAL A 44 14.78 9.68 -2.71
N ASP A 45 16.01 9.27 -2.39
CA ASP A 45 16.34 7.86 -2.13
C ASP A 45 15.60 7.34 -0.89
N TYR A 46 15.51 8.16 0.16
CA TYR A 46 14.74 7.85 1.37
C TYR A 46 13.25 7.67 1.07
N LEU A 47 12.63 8.58 0.31
CA LEU A 47 11.22 8.45 -0.09
C LEU A 47 10.96 7.19 -0.91
N ALA A 48 11.83 6.90 -1.89
CA ALA A 48 11.72 5.71 -2.72
C ALA A 48 11.84 4.42 -1.88
N ALA A 49 12.79 4.37 -0.94
CA ALA A 49 12.98 3.23 -0.04
C ALA A 49 11.80 3.06 0.92
N LEU A 50 11.28 4.15 1.48
CA LEU A 50 10.15 4.14 2.40
C LEU A 50 8.86 3.69 1.70
N HIS A 51 8.63 4.17 0.48
CA HIS A 51 7.50 3.77 -0.34
C HIS A 51 7.61 2.30 -0.81
N ALA A 52 8.81 1.87 -1.22
CA ALA A 52 9.09 0.48 -1.52
C ALA A 52 8.87 -0.42 -0.30
N ARG A 53 9.30 0.01 0.89
CA ARG A 53 9.04 -0.67 2.16
C ARG A 53 7.56 -0.73 2.51
N LEU A 54 6.77 0.30 2.21
CA LEU A 54 5.33 0.29 2.45
C LEU A 54 4.57 -0.64 1.51
N LEU A 55 4.95 -0.65 0.23
CA LEU A 55 4.45 -1.62 -0.74
C LEU A 55 4.93 -3.05 -0.40
N SER A 56 6.15 -3.18 0.12
CA SER A 56 6.74 -4.44 0.56
C SER A 56 6.26 -4.89 1.96
N ALA A 57 5.76 -3.99 2.79
CA ALA A 57 5.03 -4.36 4.00
C ALA A 57 3.71 -5.10 3.64
N GLY A 58 3.24 -4.99 2.39
CA GLY A 58 2.23 -5.84 1.78
C GLY A 58 2.75 -6.92 0.81
N ALA A 59 4.07 -7.03 0.59
CA ALA A 59 4.69 -7.99 -0.34
C ALA A 59 6.12 -8.36 0.11
N PRO A 60 6.45 -9.64 0.36
CA PRO A 60 7.74 -10.01 0.93
C PRO A 60 8.91 -9.45 0.10
N GLU A 61 9.89 -8.91 0.85
CA GLU A 61 11.07 -8.18 0.40
C GLU A 61 11.77 -8.87 -0.77
N THR A 62 11.96 -8.14 -1.88
CA THR A 62 12.73 -8.62 -3.04
C THR A 62 14.15 -8.06 -2.97
N GLU A 63 15.08 -8.87 -2.48
CA GLU A 63 16.50 -8.73 -2.82
C GLU A 63 16.71 -9.12 -4.31
N PRO A 64 17.65 -8.48 -5.04
CA PRO A 64 17.80 -8.72 -6.47
C PRO A 64 18.63 -9.98 -6.72
N SER A 65 18.00 -11.15 -6.75
CA SER A 65 18.53 -12.35 -7.41
C SER A 65 17.46 -13.43 -7.57
N GLY A 66 17.02 -13.69 -8.81
CA GLY A 66 16.26 -14.89 -9.13
C GLY A 66 15.02 -14.67 -10.01
N LEU A 67 15.21 -14.34 -11.29
CA LEU A 67 14.14 -14.16 -12.29
C LEU A 67 13.34 -15.44 -12.64
N SER A 68 13.40 -16.50 -11.82
CA SER A 68 12.70 -17.76 -12.09
C SER A 68 11.67 -18.17 -11.03
N GLN A 69 11.59 -17.50 -9.87
CA GLN A 69 10.67 -17.87 -8.78
C GLN A 69 9.51 -16.87 -8.60
N ALA A 70 9.69 -15.62 -9.07
CA ALA A 70 8.68 -14.56 -8.99
C ALA A 70 7.39 -14.82 -9.80
N GLY A 71 7.43 -15.70 -10.80
CA GLY A 71 6.25 -16.10 -11.57
C GLY A 71 5.29 -16.98 -10.77
N ASP A 72 5.84 -17.93 -10.02
CA ASP A 72 5.08 -18.87 -9.19
C ASP A 72 4.45 -18.18 -7.98
N ASP A 73 5.19 -17.27 -7.33
CA ASP A 73 4.68 -16.52 -6.18
C ASP A 73 3.55 -15.58 -6.58
N LYS A 74 3.63 -14.93 -7.76
CA LYS A 74 2.54 -14.09 -8.26
C LYS A 74 1.28 -14.89 -8.56
N ALA A 75 1.42 -16.09 -9.14
CA ALA A 75 0.29 -16.98 -9.41
C ALA A 75 -0.36 -17.47 -8.09
N ALA A 76 0.45 -17.79 -7.09
CA ALA A 76 -0.02 -18.18 -5.76
C ALA A 76 -0.77 -17.04 -5.05
N LEU A 77 -0.23 -15.82 -5.09
CA LEU A 77 -0.88 -14.64 -4.52
C LEU A 77 -2.21 -14.32 -5.23
N HIS A 78 -2.27 -14.45 -6.55
CA HIS A 78 -3.52 -14.27 -7.31
C HIS A 78 -4.57 -15.32 -6.92
N ALA A 79 -4.15 -16.57 -6.73
CA ALA A 79 -5.05 -17.64 -6.28
C ALA A 79 -5.59 -17.36 -4.87
N GLU A 80 -4.74 -16.88 -3.97
CA GLU A 80 -5.16 -16.55 -2.60
C GLU A 80 -6.11 -15.34 -2.56
N ILE A 81 -5.84 -14.31 -3.36
CA ILE A 81 -6.75 -13.15 -3.49
C ILE A 81 -8.11 -13.60 -4.03
N ALA A 82 -8.13 -14.49 -5.04
CA ALA A 82 -9.38 -15.02 -5.59
C ALA A 82 -10.16 -15.83 -4.54
N ARG A 83 -9.46 -16.65 -3.76
CA ARG A 83 -10.04 -17.42 -2.65
C ARG A 83 -10.64 -16.50 -1.58
N LEU A 84 -9.87 -15.53 -1.10
CA LEU A 84 -10.34 -14.58 -0.07
C LEU A 84 -11.56 -13.78 -0.54
N ARG A 85 -11.61 -13.39 -1.81
CA ARG A 85 -12.79 -12.72 -2.40
C ARG A 85 -14.01 -13.63 -2.40
N ALA A 86 -13.85 -14.90 -2.76
CA ALA A 86 -14.95 -15.86 -2.75
C ALA A 86 -15.46 -16.11 -1.31
N GLU A 87 -14.56 -16.22 -0.33
CA GLU A 87 -14.94 -16.36 1.08
C GLU A 87 -15.70 -15.13 1.59
N LEU A 88 -15.26 -13.93 1.20
CA LEU A 88 -15.92 -12.67 1.57
C LEU A 88 -17.31 -12.54 0.92
N GLU A 89 -17.47 -12.92 -0.35
CA GLU A 89 -18.79 -12.96 -0.99
C GLU A 89 -19.72 -13.98 -0.33
N ALA A 90 -19.21 -15.16 0.03
CA ALA A 90 -19.98 -16.18 0.74
C ALA A 90 -20.44 -15.68 2.12
N ALA A 91 -19.54 -15.05 2.88
CA ALA A 91 -19.86 -14.44 4.17
C ALA A 91 -20.92 -13.33 4.02
N HIS A 92 -20.80 -12.47 3.02
CA HIS A 92 -21.80 -11.44 2.74
C HIS A 92 -23.17 -12.02 2.40
N ARG A 93 -23.24 -13.11 1.62
CA ARG A 93 -24.50 -13.81 1.34
C ARG A 93 -25.12 -14.39 2.60
N THR A 94 -24.33 -15.04 3.44
CA THR A 94 -24.81 -15.56 4.73
C THR A 94 -25.34 -14.44 5.62
N ILE A 95 -24.65 -13.31 5.70
CA ILE A 95 -25.12 -12.14 6.45
C ILE A 95 -26.43 -11.61 5.86
N ALA A 96 -26.55 -11.50 4.53
CA ALA A 96 -27.77 -11.04 3.88
C ALA A 96 -28.96 -11.97 4.15
N ASP A 97 -28.74 -13.29 4.06
CA ASP A 97 -29.74 -14.32 4.34
C ASP A 97 -30.19 -14.28 5.80
N LEU A 98 -29.25 -14.24 6.74
CA LEU A 98 -29.57 -14.07 8.16
C LEU A 98 -30.33 -12.77 8.41
N ARG A 99 -29.92 -11.65 7.81
CA ARG A 99 -30.65 -10.38 7.95
C ARG A 99 -32.08 -10.46 7.39
N ALA A 100 -32.30 -11.17 6.29
CA ALA A 100 -33.62 -11.41 5.74
C ALA A 100 -34.49 -12.28 6.66
N GLN A 101 -33.90 -13.28 7.32
CA GLN A 101 -34.60 -14.12 8.31
C GLN A 101 -34.96 -13.37 9.59
N ILE A 102 -34.13 -12.39 9.99
CA ILE A 102 -34.33 -11.60 11.22
C ILE A 102 -35.22 -10.37 10.95
N ALA A 103 -35.37 -9.94 9.69
CA ALA A 103 -36.31 -8.89 9.33
C ALA A 103 -37.74 -9.44 9.43
N PRO A 104 -38.56 -9.00 10.40
CA PRO A 104 -39.97 -9.39 10.42
C PRO A 104 -40.66 -8.79 9.19
N GLU A 105 -41.46 -9.59 8.48
CA GLU A 105 -42.43 -9.05 7.52
C GLU A 105 -43.28 -8.01 8.26
N ALA A 106 -43.11 -6.74 7.86
CA ALA A 106 -43.90 -5.61 8.35
C ALA A 106 -45.11 -5.39 7.44
#